data_AF-A0A537J858-F1
#
_entry.id   AF-A0A537J858-F1
#
_cell.length_a   1.000
_cell.length_b   1.000
_cell.length_c   1.000
_cell.angle_alpha   90.00
_cell.angle_beta   90.00
_cell.angle_gamma   90.00
#
_symmetry.space_group_name_H-M   'P 1'
#
loop_
_entity.id
_entity.type
_entity.pdbx_description
1 polymer ?
#
loop_
_entity_poly.entity_id
_entity_poly.type
_entity_poly.pdbx_seq_one_letter_code
_entity_poly.pdbx_strand_id
1 'polypeptide(L)' 'MTETTTLEKIRKLAERRQALWSKAPALTIAERADIVRLTTELEGLWEQHRTELARSQASRRGTRTGPPPSRGRSAA' A
#
# COMPACT_ATOMS: atom_id res chain seq x y z
N MET A 1 3.60 11.85 -0.54
CA MET A 1 5.00 11.41 -0.33
C MET A 1 5.10 10.09 0.44
N THR A 2 4.10 9.69 1.23
CA THR A 2 4.06 8.42 1.96
C THR A 2 3.93 7.19 1.04
N GLU A 3 3.09 7.27 0.00
CA GLU A 3 2.83 6.14 -0.92
C GLU A 3 4.10 5.64 -1.65
N THR A 4 4.98 6.54 -2.09
CA THR A 4 6.28 6.16 -2.69
C THR A 4 7.17 5.44 -1.69
N THR A 5 7.18 5.87 -0.43
CA THR A 5 7.99 5.23 0.62
C THR A 5 7.47 3.86 1.06
N THR A 6 6.14 3.65 1.04
CA THR A 6 5.53 2.35 1.40
C THR A 6 5.80 1.30 0.33
N LEU A 7 5.63 1.64 -0.94
CA LEU A 7 5.92 0.73 -2.05
C LEU A 7 7.40 0.38 -2.14
N GLU A 8 8.30 1.33 -1.89
CA GLU A 8 9.74 1.06 -1.81
C GLU A 8 10.10 0.10 -0.67
N LYS A 9 9.47 0.24 0.50
CA LYS A 9 9.65 -0.69 1.62
C LYS A 9 9.17 -2.09 1.25
N ILE A 10 7.98 -2.21 0.66
CA ILE A 10 7.43 -3.48 0.18
C ILE A 10 8.41 -4.14 -0.80
N ARG A 11 8.92 -3.39 -1.77
CA ARG A 11 9.91 -3.90 -2.73
C ARG A 11 11.15 -4.44 -2.05
N LYS A 12 11.78 -3.66 -1.16
CA LYS A 12 13.00 -4.07 -0.45
C LYS A 12 12.80 -5.33 0.41
N LEU A 13 11.67 -5.43 1.10
CA LEU A 13 11.34 -6.60 1.92
C LEU A 13 11.09 -7.84 1.05
N ALA A 14 10.42 -7.67 -0.10
CA ALA A 14 10.19 -8.75 -1.05
C ALA A 14 11.52 -9.26 -1.65
N GLU A 15 12.41 -8.36 -2.06
CA GLU A 15 13.75 -8.70 -2.55
C GLU A 15 14.56 -9.47 -1.50
N ARG A 16 14.55 -9.00 -0.24
CA ARG A 16 15.22 -9.69 0.87
C ARG A 16 14.64 -11.08 1.14
N ARG A 17 13.31 -11.23 1.12
CA ARG A 17 12.63 -12.52 1.25
C ARG A 17 13.00 -13.47 0.11
N GLN A 18 13.07 -12.98 -1.12
CA GLN A 18 13.46 -13.76 -2.29
C GLN A 18 14.92 -14.24 -2.20
N ALA A 19 15.83 -13.37 -1.74
CA ALA A 19 17.24 -13.71 -1.53
C ALA A 19 17.45 -14.77 -0.42
N LEU A 20 16.53 -14.87 0.54
CA LEU A 20 16.53 -15.98 1.49
C LEU A 20 16.03 -17.26 0.81
N TRP A 21 14.92 -17.20 0.08
CA TRP A 21 14.38 -18.36 -0.63
C TRP A 21 15.34 -18.96 -1.67
N SER A 22 16.20 -18.17 -2.29
CA SER A 22 17.23 -18.69 -3.22
C SER A 22 18.25 -19.62 -2.55
N LYS A 23 18.33 -19.64 -1.21
CA LYS A 23 19.18 -20.57 -0.45
C LYS A 23 18.50 -21.90 -0.13
N ALA A 24 17.22 -22.07 -0.47
CA ALA A 24 16.51 -23.32 -0.22
C ALA A 24 17.13 -24.48 -1.05
N PRO A 25 17.26 -25.69 -0.48
CA PRO A 25 16.72 -26.13 0.82
C PRO A 25 17.62 -25.84 2.04
N ALA A 26 18.83 -25.30 1.85
CA ALA A 26 19.86 -25.09 2.87
C ALA A 26 19.61 -23.88 3.81
N LEU A 27 18.35 -23.59 4.11
CA LEU A 27 17.94 -22.52 5.02
C LEU A 27 18.19 -22.90 6.48
N THR A 28 18.90 -22.04 7.21
CA THR A 28 19.03 -22.14 8.67
C THR A 28 17.70 -21.86 9.37
N ILE A 29 17.58 -22.27 10.64
CA ILE A 29 16.40 -22.00 11.48
C ILE A 29 16.15 -20.48 11.58
N ALA A 30 17.21 -19.69 11.74
CA ALA A 30 17.12 -18.24 11.79
C ALA A 30 16.58 -17.64 10.48
N GLU A 31 17.08 -18.12 9.32
CA GLU A 31 16.61 -17.63 8.02
C GLU A 31 15.14 -18.03 7.74
N ARG A 32 14.70 -19.20 8.22
CA ARG A 32 13.28 -19.59 8.15
C ARG A 32 12.41 -18.68 9.00
N ALA A 33 12.84 -18.34 10.21
CA ALA A 33 12.14 -17.38 11.06
C ALA A 33 12.10 -15.98 10.42
N ASP A 34 13.20 -15.54 9.80
CA ASP A 34 13.25 -14.27 9.07
C ASP A 34 12.30 -14.27 7.86
N ILE A 35 12.20 -15.36 7.10
CA ILE A 35 11.21 -15.47 6.01
C ILE A 35 9.79 -15.29 6.54
N VAL A 36 9.43 -15.91 7.66
CA VAL A 36 8.10 -15.77 8.27
C VAL A 36 7.87 -14.32 8.69
N ARG A 37 8.81 -13.73 9.44
CA ARG A 37 8.73 -12.33 9.87
C ARG A 37 8.57 -11.35 8.70
N LEU A 38 9.40 -11.50 7.66
CA LEU A 38 9.34 -10.67 6.46
C LEU A 38 8.00 -10.82 5.73
N THR A 39 7.42 -12.03 5.74
CA THR A 39 6.10 -12.28 5.13
C THR A 39 5.00 -11.55 5.89
N THR A 40 4.99 -11.62 7.23
CA THR A 40 4.02 -10.90 8.06
C THR A 40 4.16 -9.38 7.92
N GLU A 41 5.38 -8.86 7.82
CA GLU A 41 5.62 -7.43 7.62
C GLU A 41 5.12 -6.94 6.25
N LEU A 42 5.34 -7.74 5.20
CA LEU A 42 4.81 -7.47 3.86
C LEU A 42 3.28 -7.43 3.83
N GLU A 43 2.62 -8.39 4.47
CA GLU A 43 1.16 -8.42 4.58
C GLU A 43 0.63 -7.17 5.30
N GLY A 44 1.27 -6.77 6.39
CA GLY A 44 0.90 -5.55 7.14
C GLY A 44 1.05 -4.28 6.30
N LEU A 45 2.18 -4.11 5.61
CA LEU A 45 2.41 -2.95 4.72
C LEU A 45 1.45 -2.94 3.54
N TRP A 46 1.12 -4.11 2.98
CA TRP A 46 0.14 -4.23 1.91
C TRP A 46 -1.25 -3.79 2.37
N GLU A 47 -1.68 -4.23 3.56
CA GLU A 47 -2.97 -3.85 4.11
C GLU A 47 -3.07 -2.36 4.43
N GLN A 48 -2.00 -1.79 4.99
CA GLN A 48 -1.88 -0.35 5.21
C GLN A 48 -2.01 0.42 3.90
N HIS A 49 -1.32 -0.04 2.84
CA HIS A 49 -1.40 0.60 1.53
C HIS A 49 -2.81 0.52 0.94
N ARG A 50 -3.50 -0.63 1.03
CA ARG A 50 -4.89 -0.77 0.58
C ARG A 50 -5.83 0.19 1.33
N THR A 51 -5.65 0.33 2.64
CA THR A 51 -6.46 1.21 3.47
C THR A 51 -6.23 2.69 3.11
N GLU A 52 -4.97 3.09 2.90
CA GLU A 52 -4.62 4.45 2.48
C GLU A 52 -5.18 4.77 1.09
N LEU A 53 -5.08 3.85 0.13
CA LEU A 53 -5.69 3.98 -1.19
C LEU A 53 -7.21 4.15 -1.12
N ALA A 54 -7.90 3.31 -0.32
CA ALA A 54 -9.34 3.39 -0.16
C ALA A 54 -9.78 4.74 0.46
N ARG A 55 -9.05 5.22 1.48
CA ARG A 55 -9.28 6.54 2.09
C ARG A 55 -9.06 7.68 1.09
N SER A 56 -7.98 7.63 0.32
CA SER A 56 -7.67 8.63 -0.71
C SER A 56 -8.72 8.67 -1.82
N GLN A 57 -9.27 7.53 -2.23
CA GLN A 57 -10.39 7.48 -3.18
C GLN A 57 -11.68 8.03 -2.60
N ALA A 58 -12.03 7.70 -1.35
CA ALA A 58 -13.22 8.22 -0.68
C ALA A 58 -13.18 9.75 -0.54
N SER A 59 -12.03 10.32 -0.17
CA SER A 59 -11.83 11.78 -0.09
C SER A 59 -11.99 12.47 -1.44
N ARG A 60 -11.48 11.86 -2.53
CA ARG A 60 -11.64 12.41 -3.90
C ARG A 60 -13.08 12.32 -4.41
N ARG A 61 -13.86 11.34 -3.93
CA ARG A 61 -15.27 11.17 -4.32
C ARG A 61 -16.18 12.18 -3.62
N GLY A 62 -15.89 12.53 -2.37
CA GLY A 62 -16.62 13.57 -1.62
C GLY A 62 -16.44 14.99 -2.16
N THR A 63 -15.35 15.27 -2.87
CA THR A 63 -15.11 16.57 -3.54
C THR A 63 -15.86 16.73 -4.86
N ARG A 64 -16.38 15.63 -5.44
CA ARG A 64 -17.17 15.64 -6.68
C ARG A 64 -18.68 15.74 -6.45
N THR A 65 -19.10 15.88 -5.20
CA THR A 65 -20.48 16.16 -4.78
C THR A 65 -20.59 17.56 -4.17
N GLY A 66 -19.81 18.52 -4.68
CA GLY A 66 -20.14 19.94 -4.53
C GLY A 66 -21.43 20.24 -5.31
N PRO A 67 -22.28 21.16 -4.82
CA PRO A 67 -23.56 21.46 -5.45
C PRO A 67 -23.36 21.85 -6.92
N PRO A 68 -24.24 21.42 -7.84
CA PRO A 68 -24.17 21.83 -9.25
C PRO A 68 -24.10 23.35 -9.32
N PRO A 69 -23.39 23.95 -10.30
CA PRO A 69 -23.38 25.39 -10.46
C PRO A 69 -24.84 25.83 -10.60
N SER A 70 -25.33 26.57 -9.59
CA SER A 70 -26.58 27.30 -9.65
C SER A 70 -26.48 28.21 -10.85
N ARG A 71 -27.01 27.76 -11.98
CA ARG A 71 -27.23 28.60 -13.16
C ARG A 71 -28.33 29.57 -12.74
N GLY A 72 -27.92 30.64 -12.06
CA GLY A 72 -28.71 31.82 -11.84
C GLY A 72 -29.11 32.34 -13.21
N ARG A 73 -30.29 31.95 -13.66
CA ARG A 73 -30.95 32.55 -14.81
C ARG A 73 -31.47 33.90 -14.33
N SER A 74 -30.60 34.90 -14.41
CA SER A 74 -31.03 36.30 -14.34
C SER A 74 -32.13 36.49 -15.39
N ALA A 75 -33.28 36.94 -14.91
CA ALA A 75 -34.32 37.51 -15.75
C ALA A 75 -33.79 38.83 -16.32
N ALA A 76 -33.90 38.98 -17.64
CA ALA A 76 -33.89 40.24 -18.38
C ALA A 76 -34.63 40.01 -19.70
#